data_AF-A0A3N4JBZ4-F1
#
_entry.id   AF-A0A3N4JBZ4-F1
#
_cell.length_a   1.000
_cell.length_b   1.000
_cell.length_c   1.000
_cell.angle_alpha   90.00
_cell.angle_beta   90.00
_cell.angle_gamma   90.00
#
_symmetry.space_group_name_H-M   'P 1'
#
loop_
_entity.id
_entity.type
_entity.pdbx_description
1 polymer ?
#
loop_
_entity_poly.entity_id
_entity_poly.type
_entity_poly.pdbx_seq_one_letter_code
_entity_poly.pdbx_strand_id
1 'polypeptide(L)'
;MLSEKCTHDTVVIALGGGVIGDMIGCVAATFMRAVRFIQVPTTLLAIVDSSIGGKMAIDSPHGKNFIGAFWQPKWIFIDMKFLETLRERGFVNGMAKVVKDEAEFARLEQNAELILETVKARECWSNGGSTENCAGYYGRRRRRGCHQQKRRR
;
A
#
# COMPACT_ATOMS: atom_id res chain seq x y z
N MET A 1 -7.91 0.24 -25.32
CA MET A 1 -7.51 1.66 -25.48
C MET A 1 -7.61 2.12 -26.94
N LEU A 2 -6.92 1.48 -27.90
CA LEU A 2 -7.09 1.84 -29.31
C LEU A 2 -8.52 1.54 -29.83
N SER A 3 -9.09 0.39 -29.46
CA SER A 3 -10.50 0.05 -29.74
C SER A 3 -11.47 1.09 -29.19
N GLU A 4 -11.17 1.61 -28.00
CA GLU A 4 -11.98 2.58 -27.26
C GLU A 4 -11.77 4.04 -27.71
N LYS A 5 -11.02 4.27 -28.81
CA LYS A 5 -10.71 5.59 -29.35
C LYS A 5 -10.05 6.54 -28.33
N CYS A 6 -9.30 6.01 -27.37
CA CYS A 6 -8.52 6.82 -26.42
C CYS A 6 -7.45 7.64 -27.16
N THR A 7 -7.26 8.89 -26.76
CA THR A 7 -6.23 9.80 -27.30
C THR A 7 -5.12 10.05 -26.27
N HIS A 8 -4.11 10.83 -26.65
CA HIS A 8 -2.98 11.21 -25.78
C HIS A 8 -3.41 11.98 -24.51
N ASP A 9 -4.61 12.59 -24.53
CA ASP A 9 -5.17 13.30 -23.38
C ASP A 9 -5.71 12.37 -22.29
N THR A 10 -5.87 11.08 -22.60
CA THR A 10 -6.38 10.07 -21.67
C THR A 10 -5.49 9.99 -20.43
N VAL A 11 -6.13 9.86 -19.27
CA VAL A 11 -5.45 9.59 -18.00
C VAL A 11 -5.74 8.15 -17.61
N VAL A 12 -4.68 7.37 -17.37
CA VAL A 12 -4.79 5.98 -16.93
C VAL A 12 -4.67 5.92 -15.41
N ILE A 13 -5.52 5.15 -14.75
CA ILE A 13 -5.48 4.98 -13.29
C ILE A 13 -5.09 3.54 -12.98
N ALA A 14 -3.97 3.37 -12.28
CA ALA A 14 -3.49 2.09 -11.81
C ALA A 14 -3.96 1.85 -10.37
N LEU A 15 -5.08 1.16 -10.19
CA LEU A 15 -5.62 0.78 -8.89
C LEU A 15 -5.24 -0.67 -8.57
N GLY A 16 -4.36 -0.89 -7.60
CA GLY A 16 -3.95 -2.24 -7.22
C GLY A 16 -2.62 -2.30 -6.48
N GLY A 17 -2.07 -3.50 -6.35
CA GLY A 17 -0.72 -3.71 -5.82
C GLY A 17 0.37 -3.39 -6.84
N GLY A 18 1.63 -3.71 -6.50
CA GLY A 18 2.79 -3.37 -7.33
C GLY A 18 2.73 -3.94 -8.75
N VAL A 19 2.20 -5.16 -8.92
CA VAL A 19 2.05 -5.79 -10.25
C VAL A 19 1.16 -4.97 -11.19
N ILE A 20 0.02 -4.48 -10.67
CA ILE A 20 -0.90 -3.66 -11.46
C ILE A 20 -0.27 -2.30 -11.75
N GLY A 21 0.44 -1.72 -10.78
CA GLY A 21 1.22 -0.49 -10.94
C GLY A 21 2.23 -0.57 -12.07
N ASP A 22 3.05 -1.63 -12.08
CA ASP A 22 4.13 -1.82 -13.06
C ASP A 22 3.57 -2.11 -14.46
N MET A 23 2.57 -3.00 -14.56
CA MET A 23 1.96 -3.36 -15.83
C MET A 23 1.24 -2.16 -16.48
N ILE A 24 0.39 -1.46 -15.71
CA ILE A 24 -0.33 -0.29 -16.22
C ILE A 24 0.63 0.86 -16.49
N GLY A 25 1.68 1.04 -15.67
CA GLY A 25 2.72 2.02 -15.92
C GLY A 25 3.47 1.77 -17.23
N CYS A 26 3.76 0.51 -17.56
CA CYS A 26 4.38 0.12 -18.83
C CYS A 26 3.45 0.39 -20.03
N VAL A 27 2.14 0.09 -19.89
CA VAL A 27 1.13 0.43 -20.90
C VAL A 27 1.01 1.95 -21.07
N ALA A 28 0.99 2.70 -19.97
CA ALA A 28 0.91 4.16 -20.00
C ALA A 28 2.15 4.79 -20.64
N ALA A 29 3.34 4.22 -20.43
CA ALA A 29 4.58 4.68 -21.04
C ALA A 29 4.65 4.41 -22.56
N THR A 30 4.02 3.35 -23.03
CA THR A 30 4.08 2.92 -24.43
C THR A 30 2.93 3.47 -25.28
N PHE A 31 1.74 3.63 -24.69
CA PHE A 31 0.57 4.11 -25.40
C PHE A 31 0.79 5.55 -25.89
N MET A 32 0.69 5.76 -27.22
CA MET A 32 0.89 7.06 -27.89
C MET A 32 2.19 7.80 -27.50
N ARG A 33 3.29 7.07 -27.25
CA ARG A 33 4.57 7.63 -26.76
C ARG A 33 4.47 8.33 -25.41
N ALA A 34 3.67 7.73 -24.53
CA ALA A 34 3.45 8.08 -23.14
C ALA A 34 2.24 8.97 -22.89
N VAL A 35 1.34 8.46 -22.05
CA VAL A 35 0.17 9.16 -21.53
C VAL A 35 0.27 9.34 -20.02
N ARG A 36 -0.48 10.31 -19.51
CA ARG A 36 -0.53 10.60 -18.07
C ARG A 36 -1.15 9.40 -17.35
N PHE A 37 -0.56 9.04 -16.21
CA PHE A 37 -1.15 8.04 -15.35
C PHE A 37 -1.01 8.41 -13.87
N ILE A 38 -1.88 7.80 -13.06
CA ILE A 38 -2.00 7.97 -11.62
C ILE A 38 -1.91 6.60 -10.99
N GLN A 39 -1.18 6.48 -9.88
CA GLN A 39 -1.15 5.25 -9.08
C GLN A 39 -2.03 5.38 -7.84
N VAL A 40 -2.76 4.31 -7.56
CA VAL A 40 -3.53 4.12 -6.33
C VAL A 40 -3.10 2.78 -5.71
N PRO A 41 -1.95 2.74 -5.02
CA PRO A 41 -1.42 1.51 -4.44
C PRO A 41 -2.32 0.98 -3.32
N THR A 42 -2.76 -0.28 -3.43
CA THR A 42 -3.66 -0.92 -2.46
C THR A 42 -2.94 -1.89 -1.51
N THR A 43 -1.66 -2.21 -1.77
CA THR A 43 -0.86 -3.08 -0.89
C THR A 43 0.25 -2.29 -0.20
N LEU A 44 0.62 -2.71 1.01
CA LEU A 44 1.69 -2.05 1.76
C LEU A 44 3.02 -2.08 1.00
N LEU A 45 3.34 -3.22 0.37
CA LEU A 45 4.53 -3.35 -0.47
C LEU A 45 4.54 -2.34 -1.63
N ALA A 46 3.38 -2.11 -2.26
CA ALA A 46 3.28 -1.15 -3.34
C ALA A 46 3.52 0.28 -2.86
N ILE A 47 2.92 0.63 -1.71
CA ILE A 47 3.06 1.97 -1.09
C ILE A 47 4.53 2.30 -0.81
N VAL A 48 5.30 1.34 -0.30
CA VAL A 48 6.66 1.60 0.21
C VAL A 48 7.77 1.41 -0.83
N ASP A 49 7.51 0.67 -1.90
CA ASP A 49 8.51 0.29 -2.92
C ASP A 49 8.08 0.76 -4.31
N SER A 50 7.05 0.12 -4.90
CA SER A 50 6.70 0.33 -6.32
C SER A 50 6.10 1.70 -6.65
N SER A 51 5.64 2.45 -5.64
CA SER A 51 5.09 3.78 -5.86
C SER A 51 6.16 4.82 -6.20
N ILE A 52 7.42 4.54 -5.84
CA ILE A 52 8.49 5.53 -5.88
C ILE A 52 9.52 5.12 -6.94
N GLY A 53 9.90 6.07 -7.80
CA GLY A 53 11.01 5.92 -8.75
C GLY A 53 10.59 5.67 -10.20
N GLY A 54 9.31 5.47 -10.50
CA GLY A 54 8.79 5.40 -11.86
C GLY A 54 9.32 4.22 -12.69
N LYS A 55 9.82 3.18 -12.03
CA LYS A 55 10.27 1.94 -12.67
C LYS A 55 9.04 1.09 -12.97
N MET A 56 8.76 0.89 -14.25
CA MET A 56 7.64 0.06 -14.70
C MET A 56 8.17 -1.08 -15.53
N ALA A 57 7.78 -2.31 -15.21
CA ALA A 57 8.24 -3.48 -15.93
C ALA A 57 7.18 -4.57 -16.01
N ILE A 58 7.36 -5.44 -16.99
CA ILE A 58 6.57 -6.66 -17.18
C ILE A 58 7.51 -7.86 -17.26
N ASP A 59 6.97 -9.01 -16.90
CA ASP A 59 7.69 -10.28 -16.95
C ASP A 59 7.67 -10.87 -18.34
N SER A 60 8.74 -11.56 -18.70
CA SER A 60 8.90 -12.32 -19.95
C SER A 60 9.30 -13.75 -19.60
N PRO A 61 9.05 -14.75 -20.47
CA PRO A 61 9.57 -16.11 -20.28
C PRO A 61 11.09 -16.18 -20.02
N HIS A 62 11.83 -15.15 -20.45
CA HIS A 62 13.28 -15.05 -20.29
C HIS A 62 13.75 -14.36 -19.01
N GLY A 63 12.84 -13.79 -18.20
CA GLY A 63 13.23 -13.14 -16.95
C GLY A 63 12.18 -12.18 -16.38
N LYS A 64 12.36 -11.87 -15.09
CA LYS A 64 11.51 -10.96 -14.34
C LYS A 64 11.93 -9.51 -14.58
N ASN A 65 10.97 -8.61 -14.82
CA ASN A 65 11.17 -7.17 -14.95
C ASN A 65 12.22 -6.73 -16.00
N PHE A 66 12.47 -7.52 -17.04
CA PHE A 66 13.44 -7.17 -18.10
C PHE A 66 12.90 -6.22 -19.16
N ILE A 67 11.58 -6.21 -19.37
CA ILE A 67 10.92 -5.35 -20.34
C ILE A 67 10.20 -4.26 -19.57
N GLY A 68 10.52 -3.00 -19.82
CA GLY A 68 9.98 -1.91 -19.04
C GLY A 68 10.38 -0.53 -19.53
N ALA A 69 9.93 0.49 -18.80
CA ALA A 69 10.23 1.88 -19.06
C ALA A 69 10.32 2.66 -17.74
N PHE A 70 11.03 3.79 -17.79
CA PHE A 70 11.00 4.78 -16.72
C PHE A 70 9.92 5.81 -17.03
N TRP A 71 8.79 5.76 -16.31
CA TRP A 71 7.67 6.68 -16.49
C TRP A 71 7.08 7.10 -15.14
N GLN A 72 7.13 8.40 -14.85
CA GLN A 72 6.75 8.93 -13.54
C GLN A 72 5.23 9.14 -13.46
N PRO A 73 4.57 8.64 -12.39
CA PRO A 73 3.16 8.93 -12.16
C PRO A 73 2.97 10.44 -11.94
N LYS A 74 1.84 10.98 -12.39
CA LYS A 74 1.49 12.38 -12.09
C LYS A 74 1.11 12.56 -10.63
N TRP A 75 0.39 11.59 -10.08
CA TRP A 75 0.00 11.53 -8.68
C TRP A 75 0.00 10.10 -8.17
N ILE A 76 0.22 9.97 -6.86
CA ILE A 76 0.15 8.72 -6.12
C ILE A 76 -0.83 8.96 -4.97
N PHE A 77 -1.95 8.25 -4.96
CA PHE A 77 -2.97 8.34 -3.92
C PHE A 77 -2.89 7.14 -3.00
N ILE A 78 -2.53 7.39 -1.74
CA ILE A 78 -2.43 6.36 -0.71
C ILE A 78 -3.62 6.50 0.23
N ASP A 79 -4.50 5.51 0.26
CA ASP A 79 -5.57 5.39 1.25
C ASP A 79 -5.30 4.20 2.17
N MET A 80 -5.17 4.48 3.48
CA MET A 80 -4.92 3.48 4.50
C MET A 80 -6.08 2.49 4.66
N LYS A 81 -7.29 2.83 4.19
CA LYS A 81 -8.45 1.94 4.20
C LYS A 81 -8.23 0.69 3.34
N PHE A 82 -7.45 0.78 2.26
CA PHE A 82 -7.14 -0.42 1.45
C PHE A 82 -6.38 -1.48 2.27
N LEU A 83 -5.55 -1.04 3.23
CA LEU A 83 -4.81 -1.94 4.12
C LEU A 83 -5.70 -2.64 5.15
N GLU A 84 -6.94 -2.19 5.36
CA GLU A 84 -7.92 -2.87 6.22
C GLU A 84 -8.43 -4.16 5.57
N THR A 85 -8.51 -4.19 4.24
CA THR A 85 -8.94 -5.38 3.46
C THR A 85 -7.79 -6.31 3.04
N LEU A 86 -6.54 -5.91 3.29
CA LEU A 86 -5.36 -6.67 2.87
C LEU A 86 -5.11 -7.87 3.80
N ARG A 87 -4.89 -9.06 3.23
CA ARG A 87 -4.55 -10.28 3.99
C ARG A 87 -3.27 -10.09 4.81
N GLU A 88 -3.20 -10.72 5.99
CA GLU A 88 -2.04 -10.63 6.91
C GLU A 88 -0.71 -10.93 6.19
N ARG A 89 -0.65 -12.02 5.41
CA ARG A 89 0.56 -12.38 4.65
C ARG A 89 1.03 -11.25 3.70
N GLY A 90 0.10 -10.56 3.06
CA GLY A 90 0.42 -9.44 2.17
C GLY A 90 0.95 -8.22 2.93
N PHE A 91 0.40 -7.97 4.13
CA PHE A 91 0.88 -6.92 5.02
C PHE A 91 2.29 -7.23 5.56
N VAL A 92 2.53 -8.43 6.08
CA VAL A 92 3.84 -8.86 6.60
C VAL A 92 4.92 -8.79 5.53
N ASN A 93 4.61 -9.22 4.30
CA ASN A 93 5.53 -9.08 3.16
C ASN A 93 5.91 -7.62 2.88
N GLY A 94 4.97 -6.68 3.04
CA GLY A 94 5.24 -5.25 2.91
C GLY A 94 6.12 -4.71 4.03
N MET A 95 5.89 -5.15 5.28
CA MET A 95 6.68 -4.73 6.45
C MET A 95 8.18 -5.06 6.31
N ALA A 96 8.52 -6.14 5.63
CA ALA A 96 9.92 -6.49 5.36
C ALA A 96 10.68 -5.43 4.54
N LYS A 97 9.97 -4.62 3.75
CA LYS A 97 10.55 -3.50 2.97
C LYS A 97 10.46 -2.15 3.70
N VAL A 98 9.73 -2.09 4.81
CA VAL A 98 9.63 -0.88 5.64
C VAL A 98 10.90 -0.69 6.47
N VAL A 99 11.52 -1.78 6.93
CA VAL A 99 12.77 -1.72 7.70
C VAL A 99 13.92 -1.34 6.77
N LYS A 100 14.45 -0.12 6.87
CA LYS A 100 15.62 0.32 6.08
C LYS A 100 16.89 0.47 6.90
N ASP A 101 16.77 0.84 8.16
CA ASP A 101 17.90 1.07 9.05
C ASP A 101 17.64 0.56 10.49
N GLU A 102 18.69 0.59 11.31
CA GLU A 102 18.65 0.12 12.69
C GLU A 102 17.67 0.91 13.56
N ALA A 103 17.53 2.23 13.33
CA ALA A 103 16.62 3.07 14.10
C ALA A 103 15.16 2.77 13.77
N GLU A 104 14.83 2.55 12.49
CA GLU A 104 13.52 2.08 12.05
C GLU A 104 13.23 0.68 12.58
N PHE A 105 14.22 -0.22 12.58
CA PHE A 105 14.07 -1.55 13.16
C PHE A 105 13.71 -1.47 14.65
N ALA A 106 14.49 -0.73 15.44
CA ALA A 106 14.25 -0.57 16.87
C ALA A 106 12.87 0.04 17.16
N ARG A 107 12.44 1.03 16.37
CA ARG A 107 11.10 1.63 16.50
C ARG A 107 9.99 0.64 16.18
N LEU A 108 10.17 -0.19 15.16
CA LEU A 108 9.20 -1.20 14.75
C LEU A 108 9.14 -2.35 15.75
N GLU A 109 10.27 -2.77 16.29
CA GLU A 109 10.38 -3.80 17.33
C GLU A 109 9.63 -3.37 18.60
N GLN A 110 9.82 -2.14 19.06
CA GLN A 110 9.10 -1.58 20.22
C GLN A 110 7.57 -1.55 20.04
N ASN A 111 7.09 -1.55 18.80
CA ASN A 111 5.66 -1.46 18.47
C ASN A 111 5.13 -2.75 17.81
N ALA A 112 5.91 -3.82 17.76
CA ALA A 112 5.61 -5.01 16.95
C ALA A 112 4.31 -5.68 17.39
N GLU A 113 4.12 -5.85 18.71
CA GLU A 113 2.89 -6.42 19.29
C GLU A 113 1.67 -5.58 18.91
N LEU A 114 1.75 -4.26 19.05
CA LEU A 114 0.66 -3.35 18.69
C LEU A 114 0.31 -3.43 17.19
N ILE A 115 1.32 -3.49 16.32
CA ILE A 115 1.14 -3.58 14.87
C ILE A 115 0.46 -4.90 14.51
N LEU A 116 0.94 -6.01 15.04
CA LEU A 116 0.40 -7.35 14.76
C LEU A 116 -1.00 -7.54 15.36
N GLU A 117 -1.25 -7.06 16.57
CA GLU A 117 -2.59 -7.04 17.17
C GLU A 117 -3.57 -6.26 16.30
N THR A 118 -3.14 -5.09 15.81
CA THR A 118 -3.97 -4.26 14.94
C THR A 118 -4.28 -4.98 13.63
N VAL A 119 -3.38 -5.79 13.10
CA VAL A 119 -3.59 -6.59 11.88
C VAL A 119 -4.50 -7.80 12.16
N LYS A 120 -4.24 -8.55 13.23
CA LYS A 120 -5.01 -9.76 13.60
C LYS A 120 -6.43 -9.46 14.06
N ALA A 121 -6.63 -8.38 14.81
CA ALA A 121 -7.97 -7.94 15.22
C ALA A 121 -8.87 -7.63 14.00
N ARG A 122 -8.28 -7.34 12.83
CA ARG A 122 -9.02 -7.11 11.57
C ARG A 122 -9.50 -8.39 10.92
N GLU A 123 -8.72 -9.47 10.94
CA GLU A 123 -9.16 -10.78 10.39
C GLU A 123 -10.39 -11.33 11.14
N CYS A 124 -10.56 -10.96 12.41
CA CYS A 124 -11.73 -11.30 13.20
C CYS A 124 -12.99 -10.55 12.74
N TRP A 125 -12.85 -9.30 12.25
CA TRP A 125 -13.93 -8.49 11.69
C TRP A 125 -14.40 -9.00 10.31
N SER A 126 -13.48 -9.42 9.45
CA SER A 126 -13.82 -9.90 8.10
C SER A 126 -14.42 -11.31 8.06
N ASN A 127 -14.21 -12.12 9.10
CA ASN A 127 -14.78 -13.47 9.23
C ASN A 127 -16.10 -13.53 10.04
N GLY A 128 -16.74 -12.39 10.33
CA GLY A 128 -18.05 -12.36 11.00
C GLY A 128 -18.02 -12.61 12.51
N GLY A 129 -16.90 -12.36 13.20
CA GLY A 129 -16.81 -12.44 14.66
C GLY A 129 -17.72 -11.41 15.34
N SER A 130 -18.48 -11.85 16.35
CA SER A 130 -19.45 -11.00 17.05
C SER A 130 -18.81 -9.75 17.68
N THR A 131 -19.54 -8.65 17.65
CA THR A 131 -19.14 -7.30 18.08
C THR A 131 -18.74 -7.20 19.56
N GLU A 132 -19.09 -8.19 20.38
CA GLU A 132 -18.90 -8.14 21.84
C GLU A 132 -17.44 -8.36 22.29
N ASN A 133 -16.64 -9.10 21.53
CA ASN A 133 -15.20 -9.27 21.83
C ASN A 133 -14.30 -8.25 21.11
N CYS A 134 -14.80 -7.60 20.05
CA CYS A 134 -13.97 -6.71 19.19
C CYS A 134 -14.14 -5.20 19.49
N ALA A 135 -15.25 -4.77 20.11
CA ALA A 135 -15.52 -3.36 20.41
C ALA A 135 -14.59 -2.73 21.48
N GLY A 136 -13.78 -3.54 22.17
CA GLY A 136 -12.93 -3.08 23.27
C GLY A 136 -11.75 -2.20 22.87
N TYR A 137 -11.31 -2.21 21.60
CA TYR A 137 -10.00 -1.66 21.23
C TYR A 137 -10.01 -0.17 20.84
N TYR A 138 -10.94 0.28 19.99
CA TYR A 138 -11.04 1.71 19.67
C TYR A 138 -11.61 2.55 20.83
N GLY A 139 -12.44 1.94 21.70
CA GLY A 139 -13.05 2.63 22.85
C GLY A 139 -12.15 2.82 24.07
N ARG A 140 -11.14 1.95 24.30
CA ARG A 140 -10.27 2.04 25.50
C ARG A 140 -9.18 3.10 25.43
N ARG A 141 -8.73 3.52 24.23
CA ARG A 141 -7.62 4.50 24.12
C ARG A 141 -8.03 5.96 24.33
N ARG A 142 -9.29 6.35 24.10
CA ARG A 142 -9.75 7.72 24.45
C ARG A 142 -9.72 8.00 25.96
N ARG A 143 -9.77 6.98 26.83
CA ARG A 143 -9.72 7.17 28.29
C ARG A 143 -8.32 7.14 28.90
N ARG A 144 -7.34 6.45 28.31
CA ARG A 144 -5.98 6.35 28.93
C ARG A 144 -5.03 7.50 28.57
N GLY A 145 -5.24 8.19 27.44
CA GLY A 145 -4.39 9.32 27.04
C GLY A 145 -4.61 10.62 27.83
N CYS A 146 -5.74 10.77 28.55
CA CYS A 146 -6.09 12.03 29.22
C CYS A 146 -5.58 12.11 30.68
N HIS A 147 -5.18 11.00 31.30
CA HIS A 147 -4.79 10.98 32.72
C HIS A 147 -3.29 11.12 32.99
N GLN A 148 -2.42 10.97 31.99
CA GLN A 148 -0.97 11.04 32.21
C GLN A 148 -0.36 12.43 31.98
N GLN A 149 -1.13 13.39 31.44
CA GLN A 149 -0.66 14.75 31.16
C GLN A 149 -1.06 15.81 32.20
N LYS A 150 -1.81 15.45 33.26
CA LYS A 150 -2.27 16.39 34.30
C LYS A 150 -1.48 16.34 35.62
N ARG A 151 -0.35 15.61 35.71
CA ARG A 151 0.49 15.54 36.93
C ARG A 151 1.87 16.18 36.81
N ARG A 152 2.11 16.98 35.77
CA ARG A 152 3.30 17.83 35.66
C ARG A 152 2.89 19.24 35.30
N ARG A 153 2.43 19.98 36.30
CA ARG A 153 2.52 21.43 36.48
C ARG A 153 2.08 21.77 37.89
#